data_AF-A0A372QCD7-F1
#
_entry.id   AF-A0A372QCD7-F1
#
_cell.length_a   1.000
_cell.length_b   1.000
_cell.length_c   1.000
_cell.angle_alpha   90.00
_cell.angle_beta   90.00
_cell.angle_gamma   90.00
#
_symmetry.space_group_name_H-M   'P 1'
#
loop_
_entity.id
_entity.type
_entity.pdbx_description
1 polymer ?
#
loop_
_entity_poly.entity_id
_entity_poly.type
_entity_poly.pdbx_seq_one_letter_code
_entity_poly.pdbx_strand_id
1 'polypeptide(L)' 'MNTKTAMNINTSTNTNKFKLLLRGTRDGFTTEKFHEICNNKSHTVTIIKVKGSNEILGGYNPNTWKSND' A
#
# COMPACT_ATOMS: atom_id res chain seq x y z
N MET A 1 -22.68 40.15 8.67
CA MET A 1 -21.83 39.51 9.70
C MET A 1 -21.43 38.16 9.14
N ASN A 2 -20.19 38.02 8.67
CA ASN A 2 -19.76 36.83 7.93
C ASN A 2 -18.66 36.17 8.76
N THR A 3 -19.03 35.31 9.70
CA THR A 3 -18.06 34.48 10.42
C THR A 3 -17.63 33.34 9.50
N LYS A 4 -16.51 33.53 8.79
CA LYS A 4 -15.74 32.39 8.30
C LYS A 4 -15.02 31.78 9.49
N THR A 5 -15.61 30.75 10.09
CA THR A 5 -14.86 29.85 10.95
C THR A 5 -13.89 29.08 10.05
N ALA A 6 -12.60 29.42 10.11
CA ALA A 6 -11.57 28.55 9.57
C ALA A 6 -11.54 27.29 10.45
N MET A 7 -11.89 26.13 9.89
CA MET A 7 -11.62 24.86 10.56
C MET A 7 -10.10 24.73 10.69
N ASN A 8 -9.61 24.84 11.91
CA ASN A 8 -8.20 24.63 12.23
C ASN A 8 -7.93 23.12 12.18
N ILE A 9 -7.62 22.59 11.00
CA ILE A 9 -7.23 21.19 10.86
C ILE A 9 -5.81 21.06 11.41
N ASN A 10 -5.71 20.72 12.69
CA ASN A 10 -4.48 20.20 13.28
C ASN A 10 -4.11 18.92 12.54
N THR A 11 -3.32 19.05 11.48
CA THR A 11 -2.70 17.92 10.80
C THR A 11 -1.60 17.40 11.73
N SER A 12 -1.97 16.53 12.66
CA SER A 12 -1.00 15.68 13.34
C SER A 12 -0.34 14.83 12.27
N THR A 13 0.87 15.22 11.85
CA THR A 13 1.65 14.52 10.84
C THR A 13 2.23 13.25 11.46
N ASN A 14 1.37 12.25 11.64
CA ASN A 14 1.84 10.89 11.91
C ASN A 14 2.61 10.42 10.67
N THR A 15 3.95 10.52 10.71
CA THR A 15 4.87 10.20 9.62
C THR A 15 5.03 8.69 9.48
N ASN A 16 3.94 7.98 9.19
CA ASN A 16 4.01 6.58 8.78
C ASN A 16 4.68 6.52 7.40
N LYS A 17 5.99 6.28 7.38
CA LYS A 17 6.77 6.16 6.15
C LYS A 17 6.50 4.80 5.52
N PHE A 18 5.94 4.81 4.31
CA PHE A 18 5.82 3.61 3.50
C PHE A 18 7.19 3.18 2.98
N LYS A 19 7.50 1.89 3.15
CA LYS A 19 8.67 1.25 2.52
C LYS A 19 8.18 0.39 1.37
N LEU A 20 8.69 0.64 0.16
CA LEU A 20 8.41 -0.22 -0.99
C LEU A 20 9.03 -1.59 -0.76
N LEU A 21 8.18 -2.62 -0.61
CA LEU A 21 8.60 -4.01 -0.46
C LEU A 21 8.86 -4.63 -1.83
N LEU A 22 7.81 -4.73 -2.65
CA LEU A 22 7.82 -5.38 -3.96
C LEU A 22 7.33 -4.41 -5.04
N ARG A 23 7.98 -4.40 -6.20
CA ARG A 23 7.51 -3.74 -7.41
C ARG A 23 7.78 -4.65 -8.59
N GLY A 24 6.74 -5.12 -9.26
CA GLY A 24 6.93 -6.19 -10.22
C GLY A 24 7.77 -5.85 -11.46
N THR A 25 7.92 -4.57 -11.85
CA THR A 25 8.90 -4.16 -12.89
C THR A 25 10.35 -4.21 -12.43
N ARG A 26 10.61 -4.19 -11.12
CA ARG A 26 11.96 -4.30 -10.51
C ARG A 26 12.26 -5.74 -10.10
N ASP A 27 11.29 -6.38 -9.46
CA ASP A 27 11.53 -7.64 -8.73
C ASP A 27 10.99 -8.87 -9.47
N GLY A 28 10.01 -8.70 -10.36
CA GLY A 28 9.25 -9.79 -10.99
C GLY A 28 7.81 -9.90 -10.45
N PHE A 29 6.94 -10.56 -11.22
CA PHE A 29 5.49 -10.67 -10.96
C PHE A 29 5.05 -12.10 -10.58
N THR A 30 5.95 -12.95 -10.10
CA THR A 30 5.64 -14.34 -9.77
C THR A 30 5.26 -14.52 -8.29
N THR A 31 4.48 -15.55 -8.00
CA THR A 31 4.05 -15.91 -6.65
C THR A 31 5.25 -16.24 -5.75
N GLU A 32 6.26 -16.93 -6.30
CA GLU A 32 7.50 -17.28 -5.59
C GLU A 32 8.22 -16.01 -5.16
N LYS A 33 8.33 -15.02 -6.05
CA LYS A 33 8.99 -13.76 -5.74
C LYS A 33 8.22 -12.93 -4.71
N PHE A 34 6.89 -12.98 -4.78
CA PHE A 34 6.04 -12.36 -3.76
C PHE A 34 6.32 -12.98 -2.38
N HIS A 35 6.32 -14.30 -2.26
CA HIS A 35 6.54 -14.97 -0.98
C HIS A 35 7.99 -14.83 -0.47
N GLU A 36 8.99 -14.77 -1.35
CA GLU A 36 10.38 -14.44 -1.00
C GLU A 36 10.49 -13.08 -0.29
N ILE A 37 9.75 -12.07 -0.75
CA ILE A 37 9.87 -10.68 -0.27
C ILE A 37 8.85 -10.35 0.84
N CYS A 38 7.61 -10.79 0.66
CA CYS A 38 6.46 -10.33 1.44
C CYS A 38 6.06 -11.27 2.57
N ASN A 39 6.57 -12.50 2.65
CA ASN A 39 6.29 -13.36 3.80
C ASN A 39 6.70 -12.68 5.11
N ASN A 40 5.90 -12.91 6.16
CA ASN A 40 6.05 -12.31 7.48
C ASN A 40 5.90 -10.78 7.51
N LYS A 41 5.40 -10.15 6.44
CA LYS A 41 5.01 -8.74 6.43
C LYS A 41 3.52 -8.61 6.72
N SER A 42 3.17 -7.63 7.53
CA SER A 42 1.78 -7.24 7.85
C SER A 42 1.59 -5.76 7.57
N HIS A 43 0.36 -5.26 7.72
CA HIS A 43 0.03 -3.84 7.52
C HIS A 43 0.51 -3.31 6.15
N THR A 44 0.27 -4.10 5.10
CA THR A 44 0.73 -3.79 3.74
C THR A 44 -0.38 -3.16 2.90
N VAL A 45 -0.01 -2.23 2.02
CA VAL A 45 -0.90 -1.70 0.99
C VAL A 45 -0.42 -2.22 -0.37
N THR A 46 -1.34 -2.80 -1.14
CA THR A 46 -1.07 -3.27 -2.50
C THR A 46 -1.71 -2.33 -3.50
N ILE A 47 -0.98 -1.99 -4.57
CA ILE A 47 -1.45 -1.14 -5.67
C ILE A 47 -1.13 -1.87 -6.98
N ILE A 48 -2.12 -2.04 -7.84
CA ILE A 48 -2.04 -2.76 -9.11
C ILE A 48 -2.60 -1.88 -10.22
N LYS A 49 -1.84 -1.66 -11.28
CA LYS A 49 -2.33 -1.02 -12.51
C LYS A 49 -2.74 -2.09 -13.51
N VAL A 50 -3.98 -2.03 -13.97
CA VAL A 50 -4.48 -2.97 -14.98
C VAL A 50 -3.86 -2.60 -16.35
N LYS A 51 -3.35 -3.61 -17.06
CA LYS A 51 -2.70 -3.41 -18.35
C LYS A 51 -3.72 -2.97 -19.40
N GLY A 52 -3.38 -1.93 -20.17
CA GLY A 52 -4.25 -1.41 -21.23
C GLY A 52 -5.41 -0.54 -20.72
N SER A 53 -5.45 -0.20 -19.43
CA SER A 53 -6.46 0.71 -18.88
C SER A 53 -5.86 1.71 -17.88
N ASN A 54 -6.69 2.67 -17.46
CA ASN A 54 -6.40 3.61 -16.39
C ASN A 54 -6.87 3.10 -15.02
N GLU A 55 -7.38 1.88 -14.94
CA GLU A 55 -7.87 1.29 -13.71
C GLU A 55 -6.72 0.95 -12.76
N ILE A 56 -6.92 1.32 -11.49
CA ILE A 56 -6.02 1.01 -10.39
C ILE A 56 -6.83 0.22 -9.36
N LEU A 57 -6.34 -0.98 -9.05
CA LEU A 57 -6.87 -1.86 -8.02
C LEU A 57 -5.91 -1.90 -6.84
N GLY A 58 -6.40 -2.33 -5.68
CA GLY A 58 -5.57 -2.43 -4.50
C GLY A 58 -6.34 -2.80 -3.26
N GLY A 59 -5.63 -2.83 -2.15
CA GLY A 59 -6.20 -3.13 -0.86
C GLY A 59 -5.18 -3.04 0.26
N TYR A 60 -5.68 -2.84 1.47
CA TYR A 60 -4.89 -2.92 2.69
C TYR A 60 -5.06 -4.31 3.31
N ASN A 61 -3.94 -4.97 3.62
CA ASN A 61 -3.93 -6.20 4.38
C ASN A 61 -3.33 -5.93 5.78
N PRO A 62 -4.14 -5.96 6.87
CA PRO A 62 -3.62 -5.84 8.23
C PRO A 62 -2.87 -7.09 8.67
N ASN A 63 -3.17 -8.25 8.08
CA ASN A 63 -2.66 -9.53 8.52
C ASN A 63 -1.29 -9.84 7.92
N THR A 64 -0.62 -10.84 8.50
CA THR A 64 0.69 -11.29 8.04
C THR A 64 0.56 -12.17 6.81
N TRP A 65 1.30 -11.88 5.74
CA TRP A 65 1.43 -12.77 4.59
C TRP A 65 2.22 -14.03 4.93
N LYS A 66 1.74 -15.18 4.47
CA LYS A 66 2.38 -16.49 4.62
C LYS A 66 2.20 -17.28 3.33
N SER A 67 3.17 -18.11 2.96
CA SER A 67 2.92 -19.19 2.01
C SER A 67 2.11 -20.27 2.71
N ASN A 68 1.17 -20.87 1.99
CA ASN A 68 0.66 -22.18 2.36
C ASN A 68 1.61 -23.16 1.70
N ASP A 69 2.50 -23.77 2.48
CA ASP A 69 3.27 -24.92 2.02
C ASP A 69 2.32 -26.10 1.76
#